data_AF-Q6MRR6-F1
#
_entry.id   AF-Q6MRR6-F1
#
_cell.length_a   1.000
_cell.length_b   1.000
_cell.length_c   1.000
_cell.angle_alpha   90.00
_cell.angle_beta   90.00
_cell.angle_gamma   90.00
#
_symmetry.space_group_name_H-M   'P 1'
#
loop_
_entity.id
_entity.type
_entity.pdbx_description
1 polymer ?
#
loop_
_entity_poly.entity_id
_entity_poly.type
_entity_poly.pdbx_seq_one_letter_code
_entity_poly.pdbx_strand_id
1 'polypeptide(L)'
;MIRALLVVLVLALSACSSQEEADFKQAQKSISQGHHRIALGYLDRVIKRNSSSKFPLEAAREAARISFFEIKDFNKAINYHHYIVLHSTDEAERLESQKQIASIYFNNLQNYQMSIIEYSKLQQMPHTDLEAAQYKMNVARAQYYQNNFFQAESEIDSLLKLKSDDNIRFSGLMLKGNILVAKKDFKNAAAIFKELIDKYPDKAIQENVALTLAVCYEENLDFKSAIAVLEEHRGKYNPPEYIELRIKRLQERMKNAPGAKGFRK
;
A
#
# COMPACT_ATOMS: atom_id res chain seq x y z
N MET A 1 34.56 48.69 -2.13
CA MET A 1 33.34 48.09 -2.74
C MET A 1 33.02 46.70 -2.20
N ILE A 2 33.98 45.76 -2.16
CA ILE A 2 33.76 44.38 -1.65
C ILE A 2 33.24 44.33 -0.20
N ARG A 3 33.77 45.16 0.72
CA ARG A 3 33.31 45.23 2.12
C ARG A 3 31.86 45.71 2.28
N ALA A 4 31.43 46.70 1.49
CA ALA A 4 30.05 47.19 1.54
C ALA A 4 29.07 46.15 0.97
N LEU A 5 29.48 45.44 -0.08
CA LEU A 5 28.70 44.36 -0.69
C LEU A 5 28.54 43.16 0.26
N LEU A 6 29.60 42.82 1.02
CA LEU A 6 29.55 41.80 2.08
C LEU A 6 28.63 42.20 3.25
N VAL A 7 28.64 43.46 3.68
CA VAL A 7 27.76 43.94 4.76
C VAL A 7 26.29 43.92 4.35
N VAL A 8 25.98 44.32 3.10
CA VAL A 8 24.61 44.25 2.57
C VAL A 8 24.13 42.79 2.45
N LEU A 9 25.01 41.87 2.04
CA LEU A 9 24.69 40.44 1.97
C LEU A 9 24.38 39.85 3.36
N VAL A 10 25.16 40.20 4.38
CA VAL A 10 24.95 39.73 5.78
C VAL A 10 23.66 40.30 6.39
N LEU A 11 23.34 41.57 6.12
CA LEU A 11 22.09 42.19 6.57
C LEU A 11 20.86 41.61 5.87
N ALA A 12 20.96 41.27 4.59
CA ALA A 12 19.87 40.60 3.86
C ALA A 12 19.61 39.17 4.38
N LEU A 13 20.66 38.40 4.67
CA LEU A 13 20.55 37.04 5.19
C LEU A 13 19.94 36.99 6.61
N SER A 14 20.32 37.94 7.47
CA SER A 14 19.79 38.03 8.84
C SER A 14 18.34 38.51 8.90
N ALA A 15 17.93 39.39 7.99
CA ALA A 15 16.52 39.80 7.89
C ALA A 15 15.62 38.63 7.47
N CYS A 16 16.05 37.81 6.50
CA CYS A 16 15.29 36.64 6.05
C CYS A 16 15.07 35.60 7.15
N SER A 17 16.11 35.27 7.93
CA SER A 17 16.00 34.30 9.02
C SER A 17 15.09 34.78 10.15
N SER A 18 15.11 36.09 10.46
CA SER A 18 14.25 36.66 11.51
C SER A 18 12.76 36.59 11.17
N GLN A 19 12.40 36.79 9.89
CA GLN A 19 11.01 36.73 9.45
C GLN A 19 10.49 35.29 9.35
N GLU A 20 11.34 34.34 8.95
CA GLU A 20 11.01 32.92 8.94
C GLU A 20 10.69 32.41 10.35
N GLU A 21 11.52 32.78 11.33
CA GLU A 21 11.28 32.44 12.72
C GLU A 21 9.95 33.03 13.23
N ALA A 22 9.65 34.28 12.87
CA ALA A 22 8.40 34.93 13.26
C ALA A 22 7.17 34.24 12.65
N ASP A 23 7.19 33.93 11.36
CA ASP A 23 6.10 33.21 10.69
C ASP A 23 5.96 31.79 11.26
N PHE A 24 7.07 31.09 11.54
CA PHE A 24 7.05 29.76 12.14
C PHE A 24 6.45 29.76 13.56
N LYS A 25 6.82 30.73 14.40
CA LYS A 25 6.22 30.92 15.74
C LYS A 25 4.71 31.16 15.65
N GLN A 26 4.29 31.96 14.67
CA GLN A 26 2.86 32.23 14.46
C GLN A 26 2.11 31.00 13.92
N ALA A 27 2.76 30.16 13.12
CA ALA A 27 2.23 28.85 12.76
C ALA A 27 2.02 27.98 14.00
N GLN A 28 3.04 27.84 14.87
CA GLN A 28 2.95 27.05 16.11
C GLN A 28 1.82 27.52 17.03
N LYS A 29 1.65 28.85 17.18
CA LYS A 29 0.52 29.41 17.92
C LYS A 29 -0.83 29.05 17.29
N SER A 30 -0.92 29.08 15.96
CA SER A 30 -2.14 28.70 15.25
C SER A 30 -2.44 27.20 15.39
N ILE A 31 -1.40 26.35 15.42
CA ILE A 31 -1.52 24.90 15.65
C ILE A 31 -2.07 24.61 17.04
N SER A 32 -1.53 25.25 18.09
CA SER A 32 -2.00 25.04 19.47
C SER A 32 -3.44 25.51 19.70
N GLN A 33 -3.94 26.40 18.84
CA GLN A 33 -5.33 26.86 18.83
C GLN A 33 -6.26 25.99 17.96
N GLY A 34 -5.75 24.95 17.29
CA GLY A 34 -6.52 24.13 16.35
C GLY A 34 -6.82 24.81 15.01
N HIS A 35 -6.25 26.00 14.75
CA HIS A 35 -6.44 26.76 13.52
C HIS A 35 -5.53 26.25 12.38
N HIS A 36 -5.67 24.98 12.02
CA HIS A 36 -4.75 24.26 11.13
C HIS A 36 -4.59 24.89 9.72
N ARG A 37 -5.67 25.43 9.13
CA ARG A 37 -5.61 26.11 7.82
C ARG A 37 -4.82 27.42 7.89
N ILE A 38 -4.96 28.16 8.99
CA ILE A 38 -4.20 29.40 9.22
C ILE A 38 -2.72 29.05 9.44
N ALA A 39 -2.44 28.03 10.24
CA ALA A 39 -1.09 27.53 10.45
C ALA A 39 -0.39 27.18 9.12
N LEU A 40 -1.06 26.43 8.23
CA LEU A 40 -0.51 26.12 6.90
C LEU A 40 -0.14 27.38 6.11
N GLY A 41 -0.93 28.45 6.18
CA GLY A 41 -0.60 29.70 5.49
C GLY A 41 0.67 30.38 6.00
N TYR A 42 0.99 30.23 7.29
CA TYR A 42 2.27 30.67 7.85
C TYR A 42 3.41 29.73 7.44
N LEU A 43 3.21 28.41 7.53
CA LEU A 43 4.21 27.41 7.13
C LEU A 43 4.57 27.53 5.65
N ASP A 44 3.59 27.72 4.76
CA ASP A 44 3.80 27.94 3.33
C ASP A 44 4.68 29.16 3.06
N ARG A 45 4.54 30.24 3.85
CA ARG A 45 5.40 31.42 3.72
C ARG A 45 6.84 31.12 4.13
N VAL A 46 7.04 30.33 5.18
CA VAL A 46 8.38 29.89 5.60
C VAL A 46 9.01 29.02 4.50
N ILE A 47 8.27 28.04 3.97
CA ILE A 47 8.75 27.11 2.93
C ILE A 47 9.09 27.86 1.62
N LYS A 48 8.23 28.80 1.18
CA LYS A 48 8.43 29.56 -0.06
C LYS A 48 9.70 30.41 -0.08
N ARG A 49 10.23 30.80 1.09
CA ARG A 49 11.49 31.55 1.17
C ARG A 49 12.70 30.69 0.81
N ASN A 50 12.59 29.36 1.03
CA ASN A 50 13.61 28.38 0.67
C ASN A 50 15.04 28.80 1.06
N SER A 51 15.19 29.37 2.26
CA SER A 51 16.51 29.74 2.77
C SER A 51 17.27 28.52 3.27
N SER A 52 18.58 28.68 3.50
CA SER A 52 19.42 27.65 4.13
C SER A 52 19.23 27.54 5.65
N SER A 53 18.26 28.26 6.24
CA SER A 53 17.93 28.12 7.65
C SER A 53 17.25 26.78 7.92
N LYS A 54 17.10 26.42 9.20
CA LYS A 54 16.39 25.20 9.59
C LYS A 54 14.87 25.28 9.41
N PHE A 55 14.32 26.50 9.35
CA PHE A 55 12.88 26.72 9.43
C PHE A 55 12.09 26.19 8.24
N PRO A 56 12.55 26.28 6.97
CA PRO A 56 11.81 25.71 5.84
C PRO A 56 11.59 24.19 5.95
N LEU A 57 12.60 23.43 6.39
CA LEU A 57 12.45 21.98 6.60
C LEU A 57 11.57 21.67 7.82
N GLU A 58 11.76 22.38 8.95
CA GLU A 58 10.88 22.25 10.12
C GLU A 58 9.41 22.57 9.73
N ALA A 59 9.20 23.60 8.92
CA ALA A 59 7.88 24.00 8.44
C ALA A 59 7.27 22.96 7.49
N ALA A 60 8.06 22.40 6.57
CA ALA A 60 7.59 21.35 5.67
C ALA A 60 7.14 20.09 6.42
N ARG A 61 7.88 19.68 7.48
CA ARG A 61 7.49 18.54 8.33
C ARG A 61 6.15 18.78 9.00
N GLU A 62 5.97 19.92 9.67
CA GLU A 62 4.70 20.25 10.31
C GLU A 62 3.56 20.40 9.29
N ALA A 63 3.85 21.02 8.14
CA ALA A 63 2.85 21.20 7.09
C ALA A 63 2.40 19.86 6.49
N ALA A 64 3.32 18.92 6.27
CA ALA A 64 3.01 17.55 5.83
C ALA A 64 2.12 16.84 6.86
N ARG A 65 2.51 16.86 8.13
CA ARG A 65 1.74 16.26 9.24
C ARG A 65 0.33 16.84 9.34
N ILE A 66 0.20 18.16 9.38
CA ILE A 66 -1.09 18.85 9.51
C ILE A 66 -1.98 18.56 8.29
N SER A 67 -1.40 18.58 7.10
CA SER A 67 -2.16 18.30 5.87
C SER A 67 -2.69 16.88 5.85
N PHE A 68 -1.89 15.90 6.30
CA PHE A 68 -2.28 14.49 6.32
C PHE A 68 -3.25 14.16 7.46
N PHE A 69 -2.99 14.61 8.69
CA PHE A 69 -3.75 14.20 9.86
C PHE A 69 -4.97 15.08 10.13
N GLU A 70 -4.81 16.40 10.06
CA GLU A 70 -5.84 17.35 10.54
C GLU A 70 -6.75 17.81 9.40
N ILE A 71 -6.17 18.16 8.25
CA ILE A 71 -6.92 18.76 7.14
C ILE A 71 -7.39 17.71 6.13
N LYS A 72 -6.72 16.55 6.07
CA LYS A 72 -6.94 15.48 5.09
C LYS A 72 -6.74 15.97 3.63
N ASP A 73 -5.87 16.95 3.44
CA ASP A 73 -5.42 17.39 2.11
C ASP A 73 -4.15 16.62 1.73
N PHE A 74 -4.37 15.44 1.16
CA PHE A 74 -3.31 14.50 0.80
C PHE A 74 -2.39 15.01 -0.31
N ASN A 75 -2.91 15.82 -1.24
CA ASN A 75 -2.09 16.42 -2.30
C ASN A 75 -1.12 17.45 -1.72
N LYS A 76 -1.57 18.28 -0.77
CA LYS A 76 -0.65 19.16 -0.04
C LYS A 76 0.38 18.39 0.77
N ALA A 77 -0.02 17.34 1.47
CA ALA A 77 0.92 16.49 2.21
C ALA A 77 2.03 15.94 1.30
N ILE A 78 1.68 15.44 0.11
CA ILE A 78 2.64 15.00 -0.91
C ILE A 78 3.58 16.14 -1.33
N ASN A 79 3.07 17.34 -1.60
CA ASN A 79 3.91 18.48 -2.00
C ASN A 79 4.93 18.87 -0.90
N TYR A 80 4.52 18.82 0.36
CA TYR A 80 5.44 19.08 1.47
C TYR A 80 6.49 17.98 1.63
N HIS A 81 6.13 16.71 1.45
CA HIS A 81 7.11 15.63 1.41
C HIS A 81 8.07 15.75 0.22
N HIS A 82 7.60 16.18 -0.96
CA HIS A 82 8.49 16.44 -2.10
C HIS A 82 9.51 17.53 -1.79
N TYR A 83 9.10 18.59 -1.07
CA TYR A 83 10.02 19.60 -0.58
C TYR A 83 11.09 18.99 0.34
N ILE A 84 10.69 18.12 1.28
CA ILE A 84 11.64 17.44 2.18
C ILE A 84 12.62 16.55 1.40
N VAL A 85 12.12 15.77 0.43
CA VAL A 85 12.96 14.93 -0.43
C VAL A 85 13.99 15.76 -1.21
N LEU A 86 13.62 16.94 -1.69
CA LEU A 86 14.50 17.79 -2.49
C LEU A 86 15.54 18.54 -1.64
N HIS A 87 15.16 18.98 -0.44
CA HIS A 87 15.96 19.94 0.34
C HIS A 87 16.66 19.35 1.56
N SER A 88 16.24 18.19 2.07
CA SER A 88 16.91 17.59 3.22
C SER A 88 18.26 16.97 2.85
N THR A 89 19.28 17.28 3.64
CA THR A 89 20.59 16.63 3.55
C THR A 89 20.61 15.24 4.21
N ASP A 90 19.64 14.94 5.08
CA ASP A 90 19.51 13.65 5.75
C ASP A 90 18.88 12.61 4.82
N GLU A 91 19.63 11.54 4.52
CA GLU A 91 19.18 10.46 3.64
C GLU A 91 17.99 9.68 4.22
N ALA A 92 17.97 9.45 5.53
CA ALA A 92 16.88 8.74 6.17
C ALA A 92 15.58 9.55 6.08
N GLU A 93 15.68 10.87 6.25
CA GLU A 93 14.53 11.77 6.13
C GLU A 93 13.98 11.82 4.69
N ARG A 94 14.87 11.89 3.68
CA ARG A 94 14.46 11.83 2.27
C ARG A 94 13.77 10.51 1.97
N LEU A 95 14.34 9.39 2.42
CA LEU A 95 13.77 8.06 2.22
C LEU A 95 12.38 7.95 2.87
N GLU A 96 12.24 8.41 4.12
CA GLU A 96 10.95 8.37 4.82
C GLU A 96 9.91 9.24 4.13
N SER A 97 10.26 10.46 3.71
CA SER A 97 9.33 11.32 2.96
C SER A 97 8.92 10.70 1.61
N GLN A 98 9.85 10.02 0.93
CA GLN A 98 9.55 9.28 -0.30
C GLN A 98 8.60 8.09 -0.05
N LYS A 99 8.76 7.36 1.07
CA LYS A 99 7.81 6.32 1.51
C LYS A 99 6.42 6.88 1.76
N GLN A 100 6.34 8.04 2.44
CA GLN A 100 5.06 8.70 2.70
C GLN A 100 4.37 9.11 1.39
N ILE A 101 5.09 9.67 0.42
CA ILE A 101 4.52 10.00 -0.90
C ILE A 101 3.92 8.75 -1.56
N ALA A 102 4.69 7.65 -1.66
CA ALA A 102 4.24 6.41 -2.28
C ALA A 102 3.01 5.81 -1.57
N SER A 103 3.00 5.87 -0.24
CA SER A 103 1.91 5.41 0.62
C SER A 103 0.65 6.25 0.46
N ILE A 104 0.76 7.59 0.43
CA ILE A 104 -0.39 8.49 0.27
C ILE A 104 -1.07 8.23 -1.08
N TYR A 105 -0.30 8.10 -2.16
CA TYR A 105 -0.87 7.77 -3.47
C TYR A 105 -1.62 6.43 -3.46
N PHE A 106 -1.08 5.42 -2.78
CA PHE A 106 -1.71 4.10 -2.70
C PHE A 106 -2.97 4.10 -1.82
N ASN A 107 -2.83 4.51 -0.56
CA ASN A 107 -3.81 4.31 0.49
C ASN A 107 -4.91 5.36 0.50
N ASN A 108 -4.54 6.63 0.27
CA ASN A 108 -5.44 7.77 0.51
C ASN A 108 -6.07 8.29 -0.78
N LEU A 109 -5.27 8.38 -1.84
CA LEU A 109 -5.74 8.88 -3.13
C LEU A 109 -6.19 7.77 -4.09
N GLN A 110 -5.81 6.52 -3.82
CA GLN A 110 -6.00 5.37 -4.71
C GLN A 110 -5.50 5.66 -6.14
N ASN A 111 -4.52 6.56 -6.27
CA ASN A 111 -3.85 6.86 -7.52
C ASN A 111 -2.72 5.85 -7.70
N TYR A 112 -3.13 4.64 -8.08
CA TYR A 112 -2.23 3.50 -8.21
C TYR A 112 -1.14 3.72 -9.27
N GLN A 113 -1.41 4.50 -10.32
CA GLN A 113 -0.42 4.84 -11.34
C GLN A 113 0.76 5.62 -10.72
N MET A 114 0.46 6.68 -9.97
CA MET A 114 1.49 7.44 -9.27
C MET A 114 2.15 6.59 -8.17
N SER A 115 1.39 5.78 -7.45
CA SER A 115 1.96 4.89 -6.43
C SER A 115 3.05 3.96 -7.01
N ILE A 116 2.82 3.35 -8.18
CA ILE A 116 3.81 2.50 -8.86
C ILE A 116 5.09 3.28 -9.18
N ILE A 117 4.96 4.52 -9.66
CA ILE A 117 6.10 5.38 -9.98
C ILE A 117 6.91 5.66 -8.72
N GLU A 118 6.25 6.04 -7.63
CA GLU A 118 6.93 6.42 -6.39
C GLU A 118 7.55 5.23 -5.66
N TYR A 119 6.93 4.04 -5.70
CA TYR A 119 7.57 2.80 -5.23
C TYR A 119 8.74 2.35 -6.11
N SER A 120 8.69 2.59 -7.43
CA SER A 120 9.82 2.33 -8.32
C SER A 120 11.02 3.22 -8.00
N LYS A 121 10.80 4.47 -7.59
CA LYS A 121 11.87 5.34 -7.07
C LYS A 121 12.48 4.81 -5.78
N LEU A 122 11.65 4.30 -4.86
CA LEU A 122 12.13 3.70 -3.60
C LEU A 122 13.05 2.48 -3.83
N GLN A 123 12.82 1.72 -4.89
CA GLN A 123 13.72 0.61 -5.28
C GLN A 123 15.10 1.08 -5.76
N GLN A 124 15.26 2.36 -6.12
CA GLN A 124 16.54 2.96 -6.52
C GLN A 124 17.25 3.65 -5.35
N MET A 125 16.58 3.81 -4.21
CA MET A 125 17.15 4.36 -2.97
C MET A 125 17.68 3.23 -2.08
N PRO A 126 18.51 3.51 -1.06
CA PRO A 126 18.92 2.48 -0.10
C PRO A 126 17.71 1.83 0.57
N HIS A 127 17.71 0.50 0.60
CA HIS A 127 16.64 -0.29 1.21
C HIS A 127 17.17 -1.66 1.64
N THR A 128 16.47 -2.25 2.61
CA THR A 128 16.68 -3.61 3.08
C THR A 128 15.95 -4.62 2.18
N ASP A 129 16.30 -5.91 2.27
CA ASP A 129 15.57 -6.98 1.58
C ASP A 129 14.07 -7.00 1.93
N LEU A 130 13.75 -6.70 3.19
CA LEU A 130 12.37 -6.62 3.68
C LEU A 130 11.61 -5.48 2.98
N GLU A 131 12.22 -4.32 2.87
CA GLU A 131 11.65 -3.17 2.16
C GLU A 131 11.54 -3.43 0.66
N ALA A 132 12.53 -4.09 0.04
CA ALA A 132 12.43 -4.50 -1.37
C ALA A 132 11.20 -5.37 -1.61
N ALA A 133 10.97 -6.36 -0.73
CA ALA A 133 9.80 -7.23 -0.81
C ALA A 133 8.50 -6.45 -0.59
N GLN A 134 8.47 -5.52 0.37
CA GLN A 134 7.29 -4.68 0.63
C GLN A 134 6.98 -3.74 -0.54
N TYR A 135 7.98 -3.14 -1.17
CA TYR A 135 7.78 -2.27 -2.33
C TYR A 135 7.23 -3.07 -3.51
N LYS A 136 7.79 -4.26 -3.78
CA LYS A 136 7.25 -5.16 -4.82
C LYS A 136 5.81 -5.59 -4.54
N MET A 137 5.48 -5.88 -3.28
CA MET A 137 4.11 -6.18 -2.86
C MET A 137 3.16 -5.02 -3.19
N ASN A 138 3.56 -3.79 -2.86
CA ASN A 138 2.72 -2.62 -3.09
C ASN A 138 2.56 -2.30 -4.58
N VAL A 139 3.63 -2.43 -5.37
CA VAL A 139 3.55 -2.32 -6.84
C VAL A 139 2.61 -3.38 -7.41
N ALA A 140 2.75 -4.64 -7.01
CA ALA A 140 1.87 -5.71 -7.46
C ALA A 140 0.40 -5.47 -7.13
N ARG A 141 0.10 -5.01 -5.90
CA ARG A 141 -1.27 -4.63 -5.50
C ARG A 141 -1.80 -3.47 -6.35
N ALA A 142 -0.98 -2.45 -6.59
CA ALA A 142 -1.36 -1.30 -7.40
C ALA A 142 -1.64 -1.70 -8.86
N GLN A 143 -0.86 -2.63 -9.42
CA GLN A 143 -1.11 -3.22 -10.74
C GLN A 143 -2.39 -4.06 -10.75
N TYR A 144 -2.61 -4.87 -9.71
CA TYR A 144 -3.82 -5.68 -9.56
C TYR A 144 -5.08 -4.80 -9.52
N TYR A 145 -5.09 -3.71 -8.75
CA TYR A 145 -6.22 -2.77 -8.69
C TYR A 145 -6.46 -2.01 -10.00
N GLN A 146 -5.45 -1.90 -10.86
CA GLN A 146 -5.60 -1.37 -12.22
C GLN A 146 -6.01 -2.43 -13.25
N ASN A 147 -6.26 -3.67 -12.83
CA ASN A 147 -6.51 -4.83 -13.70
C ASN A 147 -5.33 -5.19 -14.62
N ASN A 148 -4.12 -4.71 -14.31
CA ASN A 148 -2.88 -5.04 -15.01
C ASN A 148 -2.32 -6.37 -14.47
N PHE A 149 -3.09 -7.45 -14.63
CA PHE A 149 -2.82 -8.73 -13.96
C PHE A 149 -1.49 -9.37 -14.36
N PHE A 150 -1.03 -9.16 -15.59
CA PHE A 150 0.25 -9.70 -16.06
C PHE A 150 1.44 -9.03 -15.36
N GLN A 151 1.39 -7.70 -15.22
CA GLN A 151 2.39 -6.92 -14.49
C GLN A 151 2.34 -7.23 -13.00
N ALA A 152 1.14 -7.37 -12.42
CA ALA A 152 0.96 -7.75 -11.04
C ALA A 152 1.60 -9.11 -10.72
N GLU A 153 1.36 -10.11 -11.59
CA GLU A 153 1.95 -11.45 -11.45
C GLU A 153 3.48 -11.40 -11.55
N SER A 154 4.02 -10.67 -12.54
CA SER A 154 5.47 -10.51 -12.72
C SER A 154 6.16 -9.92 -11.48
N GLU A 155 5.54 -8.95 -10.81
CA GLU A 155 6.08 -8.36 -9.59
C GLU A 155 6.01 -9.31 -8.40
N ILE A 156 4.93 -10.09 -8.28
CA ILE A 156 4.82 -11.10 -7.22
C ILE A 156 5.78 -12.27 -7.44
N ASP A 157 5.98 -12.70 -8.67
CA ASP A 157 6.97 -13.75 -8.97
C ASP A 157 8.39 -13.27 -8.66
N SER A 158 8.67 -12.00 -8.90
CA SER A 158 9.92 -11.36 -8.49
C SER A 158 10.05 -11.29 -6.96
N LEU A 159 8.98 -10.92 -6.25
CA LEU A 159 8.94 -10.88 -4.79
C LEU A 159 9.18 -12.25 -4.15
N LEU A 160 8.52 -13.31 -4.65
CA LEU A 160 8.60 -14.64 -4.05
C LEU A 160 9.98 -15.30 -4.18
N LYS A 161 10.83 -14.76 -5.08
CA LYS A 161 12.26 -15.12 -5.20
C LYS A 161 13.15 -14.42 -4.18
N LEU A 162 12.69 -13.33 -3.56
CA LEU A 162 13.43 -12.63 -2.53
C LEU A 162 13.36 -13.36 -1.19
N LYS A 163 14.44 -13.24 -0.41
CA LYS A 163 14.43 -13.65 1.00
C LYS A 163 13.51 -12.70 1.77
N SER A 164 12.40 -13.24 2.27
CA SER A 164 11.39 -12.50 3.02
C SER A 164 10.83 -13.39 4.12
N ASP A 165 10.20 -12.78 5.13
CA ASP A 165 9.55 -13.52 6.19
C ASP A 165 8.28 -14.25 5.71
N ASP A 166 7.80 -15.17 6.53
CA ASP A 166 6.63 -15.99 6.23
C ASP A 166 5.35 -15.15 6.06
N ASN A 167 5.25 -13.98 6.69
CA ASN A 167 4.08 -13.11 6.56
C ASN A 167 4.00 -12.49 5.17
N ILE A 168 5.12 -12.00 4.64
CA ILE A 168 5.24 -11.48 3.28
C ILE A 168 5.05 -12.60 2.26
N ARG A 169 5.68 -13.77 2.48
CA ARG A 169 5.55 -14.92 1.58
C ARG A 169 4.10 -15.40 1.50
N PHE A 170 3.41 -15.54 2.63
CA PHE A 170 1.99 -15.87 2.66
C PHE A 170 1.16 -14.83 1.89
N SER A 171 1.37 -13.54 2.18
CA SER A 171 0.63 -12.45 1.52
C SER A 171 0.90 -12.42 0.00
N GLY A 172 2.11 -12.78 -0.42
CA GLY A 172 2.52 -12.80 -1.82
C GLY A 172 1.86 -13.94 -2.57
N LEU A 173 1.85 -15.13 -1.97
CA LEU A 173 1.12 -16.29 -2.51
C LEU A 173 -0.39 -16.04 -2.53
N MET A 174 -0.97 -15.42 -1.50
CA MET A 174 -2.39 -15.04 -1.49
C MET A 174 -2.73 -14.12 -2.65
N LEU A 175 -1.92 -13.07 -2.86
CA LEU A 175 -2.12 -12.16 -3.98
C LEU A 175 -1.91 -12.85 -5.34
N LYS A 176 -0.90 -13.73 -5.46
CA LYS A 176 -0.70 -14.54 -6.67
C LYS A 176 -1.92 -15.38 -7.01
N GLY A 177 -2.49 -16.07 -6.02
CA GLY A 177 -3.72 -16.84 -6.17
C GLY A 177 -4.87 -15.96 -6.66
N ASN A 178 -5.06 -14.79 -6.05
CA ASN A 178 -6.10 -13.84 -6.46
C ASN A 178 -5.90 -13.26 -7.87
N ILE A 179 -4.65 -13.01 -8.28
CA ILE A 179 -4.30 -12.61 -9.64
C ILE A 179 -4.69 -13.73 -10.63
N LEU A 180 -4.37 -14.98 -10.33
CA LEU A 180 -4.72 -16.14 -11.16
C LEU A 180 -6.24 -16.32 -11.26
N VAL A 181 -6.97 -16.14 -10.16
CA VAL A 181 -8.45 -16.13 -10.17
C VAL A 181 -8.99 -15.04 -11.09
N ALA A 182 -8.46 -13.82 -11.01
CA ALA A 182 -8.89 -12.71 -11.88
C ALA A 182 -8.60 -12.99 -13.37
N LYS A 183 -7.52 -13.72 -13.66
CA LYS A 183 -7.18 -14.23 -15.00
C LYS A 183 -8.01 -15.45 -15.43
N LYS A 184 -8.92 -15.96 -14.57
CA LYS A 184 -9.69 -17.21 -14.76
C LYS A 184 -8.82 -18.47 -14.87
N ASP A 185 -7.57 -18.42 -14.40
CA ASP A 185 -6.69 -19.57 -14.31
C ASP A 185 -6.91 -20.29 -12.97
N PHE A 186 -8.10 -20.87 -12.83
CA PHE A 186 -8.56 -21.49 -11.59
C PHE A 186 -7.72 -22.71 -11.20
N LYS A 187 -7.16 -23.42 -12.18
CA LYS A 187 -6.30 -24.59 -11.94
C LYS A 187 -5.02 -24.19 -11.22
N ASN A 188 -4.31 -23.18 -11.73
CA ASN A 188 -3.08 -22.72 -11.08
C ASN A 188 -3.37 -21.97 -9.79
N ALA A 189 -4.47 -21.20 -9.72
CA ALA A 189 -4.91 -20.58 -8.47
C ALA A 189 -5.15 -21.62 -7.35
N ALA A 190 -5.84 -22.72 -7.67
CA ALA A 190 -6.10 -23.80 -6.72
C ALA A 190 -4.80 -24.45 -6.21
N ALA A 191 -3.77 -24.58 -7.05
CA ALA A 191 -2.48 -25.10 -6.62
C ALA A 191 -1.81 -24.17 -5.59
N ILE A 192 -1.87 -22.85 -5.81
CA ILE A 192 -1.32 -21.85 -4.87
C ILE A 192 -2.08 -21.86 -3.54
N PHE A 193 -3.41 -21.92 -3.56
CA PHE A 193 -4.20 -21.96 -2.32
C PHE A 193 -4.03 -23.25 -1.53
N LYS A 194 -3.83 -24.39 -2.21
CA LYS A 194 -3.42 -25.64 -1.55
C LYS A 194 -2.08 -25.49 -0.84
N GLU A 195 -1.06 -24.95 -1.54
CA GLU A 195 0.24 -24.69 -0.93
C GLU A 195 0.12 -23.79 0.32
N LEU A 196 -0.75 -22.79 0.28
CA LEU A 196 -0.98 -21.90 1.42
C LEU A 196 -1.61 -22.62 2.62
N ILE A 197 -2.58 -23.51 2.40
CA ILE A 197 -3.20 -24.32 3.45
C ILE A 197 -2.17 -25.27 4.07
N ASP A 198 -1.36 -25.93 3.23
CA ASP A 198 -0.36 -26.90 3.67
C ASP A 198 0.76 -26.25 4.47
N LYS A 199 1.25 -25.09 4.02
CA LYS A 199 2.40 -24.40 4.65
C LYS A 199 2.04 -23.49 5.81
N TYR A 200 0.83 -22.90 5.80
CA TYR A 200 0.43 -21.89 6.78
C TYR A 200 -0.99 -22.16 7.32
N PRO A 201 -1.26 -23.33 7.93
CA PRO A 201 -2.60 -23.79 8.24
C PRO A 201 -3.42 -22.80 9.09
N ASP A 202 -2.83 -22.26 10.16
CA ASP A 202 -3.55 -21.33 11.05
C ASP A 202 -3.93 -20.02 10.35
N LYS A 203 -2.99 -19.47 9.57
CA LYS A 203 -3.21 -18.24 8.82
C LYS A 203 -4.17 -18.46 7.65
N ALA A 204 -4.11 -19.62 7.01
CA ALA A 204 -5.03 -20.01 5.95
C ALA A 204 -6.47 -20.14 6.45
N ILE A 205 -6.68 -20.59 7.70
CA ILE A 205 -8.00 -20.59 8.34
C ILE A 205 -8.48 -19.15 8.56
N GLN A 206 -7.64 -18.29 9.16
CA GLN A 206 -8.00 -16.89 9.44
C GLN A 206 -8.39 -16.12 8.18
N GLU A 207 -7.69 -16.37 7.08
CA GLU A 207 -7.90 -15.70 5.78
C GLU A 207 -8.90 -16.44 4.88
N ASN A 208 -9.58 -17.46 5.41
CA ASN A 208 -10.59 -18.26 4.71
C ASN A 208 -10.10 -18.89 3.38
N VAL A 209 -8.83 -19.29 3.31
CA VAL A 209 -8.19 -19.76 2.06
C VAL A 209 -8.88 -20.99 1.48
N ALA A 210 -9.39 -21.91 2.32
CA ALA A 210 -10.11 -23.09 1.84
C ALA A 210 -11.45 -22.74 1.16
N LEU A 211 -12.13 -21.66 1.56
CA LEU A 211 -13.30 -21.15 0.84
C LEU A 211 -12.91 -20.67 -0.55
N THR A 212 -11.82 -19.90 -0.67
CA THR A 212 -11.32 -19.42 -1.95
C THR A 212 -10.90 -20.59 -2.85
N LEU A 213 -10.22 -21.60 -2.30
CA LEU A 213 -9.88 -22.83 -3.01
C LEU A 213 -11.12 -23.57 -3.52
N ALA A 214 -12.16 -23.71 -2.69
CA ALA A 214 -13.42 -24.34 -3.11
C ALA A 214 -14.10 -23.56 -4.25
N VAL A 215 -14.03 -22.22 -4.24
CA VAL A 215 -14.50 -21.39 -5.35
C VAL A 215 -13.68 -21.65 -6.62
N CYS A 216 -12.35 -21.74 -6.53
CA CYS A 216 -11.53 -22.10 -7.70
C CYS A 216 -11.95 -23.45 -8.29
N TYR A 217 -12.21 -24.45 -7.44
CA TYR A 217 -12.69 -25.76 -7.92
C TYR A 217 -14.07 -25.69 -8.56
N GLU A 218 -15.00 -24.95 -7.97
CA GLU A 218 -16.34 -24.77 -8.53
C GLU A 218 -16.32 -24.06 -9.89
N GLU A 219 -15.55 -22.97 -10.02
CA GLU A 219 -15.40 -22.25 -11.29
C GLU A 219 -14.71 -23.09 -12.36
N ASN A 220 -13.85 -24.04 -11.95
CA ASN A 220 -13.26 -25.04 -12.83
C ASN A 220 -14.14 -26.29 -13.04
N LEU A 221 -15.41 -26.25 -12.61
CA LEU A 221 -16.40 -27.35 -12.68
C LEU A 221 -15.99 -28.64 -11.94
N ASP A 222 -14.96 -28.59 -11.09
CA ASP A 222 -14.53 -29.69 -10.23
C ASP A 222 -15.31 -29.65 -8.91
N PHE A 223 -16.62 -29.90 -8.99
CA PHE A 223 -17.50 -29.87 -7.83
C PHE A 223 -17.10 -30.89 -6.75
N LYS A 224 -16.46 -32.01 -7.14
CA LYS A 224 -16.00 -33.03 -6.19
C LYS A 224 -14.90 -32.46 -5.29
N SER A 225 -13.86 -31.86 -5.87
CA SER A 225 -12.79 -31.23 -5.10
C SER A 225 -13.31 -30.04 -4.28
N ALA A 226 -14.22 -29.24 -4.83
CA ALA A 226 -14.84 -28.13 -4.10
C ALA A 226 -15.56 -28.62 -2.82
N ILE A 227 -16.39 -29.67 -2.94
CA ILE A 227 -17.09 -30.27 -1.80
C ILE A 227 -16.10 -30.87 -0.79
N ALA A 228 -15.09 -31.60 -1.27
CA ALA A 228 -14.11 -32.26 -0.39
C ALA A 228 -13.38 -31.25 0.50
N VAL A 229 -12.90 -30.13 -0.08
CA VAL A 229 -12.23 -29.06 0.67
C VAL A 229 -13.16 -28.44 1.72
N LEU A 230 -14.43 -28.19 1.36
CA LEU A 230 -15.40 -27.63 2.30
C LEU A 230 -15.73 -28.60 3.45
N GLU A 231 -15.81 -29.91 3.19
CA GLU A 231 -16.04 -30.90 4.24
C GLU A 231 -14.84 -31.02 5.19
N GLU A 232 -13.61 -31.03 4.65
CA GLU A 232 -12.39 -31.09 5.45
C GLU A 232 -12.28 -29.92 6.43
N HIS A 233 -12.72 -28.73 6.02
CA HIS A 233 -12.64 -27.52 6.82
C HIS A 233 -13.97 -27.11 7.48
N ARG A 234 -15.02 -27.95 7.44
CA ARG A 234 -16.37 -27.60 7.93
C ARG A 234 -16.35 -27.07 9.38
N GLY A 235 -15.62 -27.72 10.26
CA GLY A 235 -15.54 -27.35 11.69
C GLY A 235 -14.67 -26.12 12.00
N LYS A 236 -14.07 -25.48 10.99
CA LYS A 236 -13.22 -24.29 11.14
C LYS A 236 -13.95 -22.97 10.85
N TYR A 237 -15.16 -23.03 10.33
CA TYR A 237 -15.97 -21.87 9.97
C TYR A 237 -17.22 -21.76 10.86
N ASN A 238 -17.56 -20.54 11.27
CA ASN A 238 -18.72 -20.23 12.11
C ASN A 238 -19.54 -19.12 11.45
N PRO A 239 -20.86 -19.29 11.21
CA PRO A 239 -21.70 -20.45 11.51
C PRO A 239 -21.45 -21.66 10.58
N PRO A 240 -21.44 -22.91 11.08
CA PRO A 240 -21.23 -24.12 10.27
C PRO A 240 -22.28 -24.28 9.17
N GLU A 241 -23.50 -23.77 9.39
CA GLU A 241 -24.62 -23.79 8.44
C GLU A 241 -24.26 -23.12 7.09
N TYR A 242 -23.34 -22.15 7.10
CA TYR A 242 -22.86 -21.51 5.87
C TYR A 242 -22.16 -22.52 4.95
N ILE A 243 -21.28 -23.35 5.51
CA ILE A 243 -20.53 -24.37 4.77
C ILE A 243 -21.46 -25.47 4.29
N GLU A 244 -22.40 -25.90 5.15
CA GLU A 244 -23.39 -26.92 4.80
C GLU A 244 -24.27 -26.51 3.63
N LEU A 245 -24.76 -25.27 3.64
CA LEU A 245 -25.53 -24.71 2.52
C LEU A 245 -24.69 -24.67 1.24
N ARG A 246 -23.41 -24.30 1.34
CA ARG A 246 -22.51 -24.23 0.18
C ARG A 246 -22.29 -25.62 -0.43
N ILE A 247 -22.05 -26.63 0.39
CA ILE A 247 -21.89 -28.03 -0.03
C ILE A 247 -23.17 -28.53 -0.71
N LYS A 248 -24.35 -28.29 -0.11
CA LYS A 248 -25.63 -28.69 -0.69
C LYS A 248 -25.83 -28.11 -2.10
N ARG A 249 -25.56 -26.80 -2.28
CA ARG A 249 -25.64 -26.14 -3.58
C ARG A 249 -24.69 -26.74 -4.61
N LEU A 250 -23.45 -27.05 -4.21
CA LEU A 250 -22.47 -27.70 -5.09
C LEU A 250 -22.92 -29.11 -5.50
N GLN A 251 -23.51 -29.88 -4.59
CA GLN A 251 -24.07 -31.20 -4.89
C GLN A 251 -25.22 -31.13 -5.90
N GLU A 252 -26.12 -30.15 -5.76
CA GLU A 252 -27.21 -29.90 -6.72
C GLU A 252 -26.66 -29.52 -8.10
N ARG A 253 -25.68 -28.61 -8.16
CA ARG A 253 -24.99 -28.23 -9.42
C ARG A 253 -24.32 -29.44 -10.07
N MET A 254 -23.63 -30.28 -9.28
CA MET A 254 -22.97 -31.49 -9.78
C MET A 254 -23.96 -32.49 -10.37
N LYS A 255 -25.15 -32.66 -9.77
CA LYS A 255 -26.20 -33.55 -10.29
C LYS A 255 -26.81 -33.06 -11.61
N ASN A 256 -26.89 -31.74 -11.78
CA ASN A 256 -27.51 -31.09 -12.94
C ASN A 256 -26.49 -30.73 -14.04
N ALA A 257 -25.21 -31.06 -13.87
CA ALA A 257 -24.17 -30.76 -14.84
C ALA A 257 -24.34 -31.57 -16.16
N PRO A 258 -23.99 -31.01 -17.33
CA PRO A 258 -24.07 -31.74 -18.60
C PRO A 258 -23.27 -33.05 -18.55
N GLY A 259 -23.92 -34.18 -18.87
CA GLY A 259 -23.30 -35.51 -18.82
C GLY A 259 -23.39 -36.21 -17.46
N ALA A 260 -23.83 -35.52 -16.40
CA ALA A 260 -24.31 -36.21 -15.21
C ALA A 260 -25.57 -36.99 -15.60
N LYS A 261 -25.63 -38.29 -15.27
CA LYS A 261 -26.85 -39.10 -15.43
C LYS A 261 -27.90 -38.63 -14.41
N GLY A 262 -28.43 -37.43 -14.60
CA GLY A 262 -29.55 -36.88 -13.86
C GLY A 262 -30.85 -37.44 -14.44
N PHE A 263 -31.64 -38.07 -13.59
CA PHE A 263 -32.92 -38.71 -13.89
C PHE A 263 -33.75 -37.94 -14.92
N ARG A 264 -33.94 -38.55 -16.11
CA ARG A 264 -35.22 -38.42 -16.81
C ARG A 264 -36.28 -38.99 -15.86
N LYS A 265 -37.03 -38.12 -15.19
CA LYS A 265 -38.38 -38.45 -14.73
C LYS A 265 -39.34 -37.74 -15.66
#